data_AF-A0A257CHG0-F1
#
_entry.id   AF-A0A257CHG0-F1
#
_cell.length_a   1.000
_cell.length_b   1.000
_cell.length_c   1.000
_cell.angle_alpha   90.00
_cell.angle_beta   90.00
_cell.angle_gamma   90.00
#
_symmetry.space_group_name_H-M   'P 1'
#
loop_
_entity.id
_entity.type
_entity.pdbx_description
1 polymer ?
#
loop_
_entity_poly.entity_id
_entity_poly.type
_entity_poly.pdbx_seq_one_letter_code
_entity_poly.pdbx_strand_id
1 'polypeptide(L)'
;MLDSEKLALAAHLHVVMRRKIGRVTDVEWMVRSQEYAREIIRVALAEPDQPEMHDWARKLEAALLPPVATARTARTVDARDSRHSEFADSRQASRSGIDAVAPAPTPAPAPAPRTAAARYVGSLR
;
A
#
# COMPACT_ATOMS: atom_id res chain seq x y z
N MET A 1 -29.08 -8.22 6.09
CA MET A 1 -28.05 -8.55 7.10
C MET A 1 -27.86 -7.35 8.01
N LEU A 2 -27.78 -7.60 9.31
CA LEU A 2 -27.41 -6.59 10.30
C LEU A 2 -25.91 -6.30 10.21
N ASP A 3 -25.49 -5.07 10.52
CA ASP A 3 -24.06 -4.72 10.49
C ASP A 3 -23.24 -5.54 11.49
N SER A 4 -23.85 -5.97 12.60
CA SER A 4 -23.25 -6.92 13.55
C SER A 4 -22.94 -8.28 12.93
N GLU A 5 -23.76 -8.76 11.99
CA GLU A 5 -23.52 -10.05 11.32
C GLU A 5 -22.35 -9.94 10.33
N LYS A 6 -22.24 -8.82 9.61
CA LYS A 6 -21.09 -8.54 8.74
C LYS A 6 -19.79 -8.45 9.54
N LEU A 7 -19.83 -7.77 10.69
CA LEU A 7 -18.73 -7.71 11.65
C LEU A 7 -18.32 -9.09 12.13
N ALA A 8 -19.29 -9.95 12.48
CA ALA A 8 -19.01 -11.32 12.88
C ALA A 8 -18.33 -12.12 11.76
N LEU A 9 -18.78 -12.01 10.51
CA LEU A 9 -18.15 -12.66 9.36
C LEU A 9 -16.72 -12.16 9.13
N ALA A 10 -16.51 -10.84 9.17
CA ALA A 10 -15.19 -10.23 9.00
C ALA A 10 -14.22 -10.65 10.12
N ALA A 11 -14.72 -10.75 11.36
CA ALA A 11 -13.93 -11.20 12.51
C ALA A 11 -13.51 -12.67 12.37
N HIS A 12 -14.40 -13.55 11.90
CA HIS A 12 -14.06 -14.95 11.65
C HIS A 12 -12.95 -15.08 10.59
N LEU A 13 -13.07 -14.34 9.47
CA LEU A 13 -12.04 -14.33 8.44
C LEU A 13 -10.69 -13.84 9.00
N HIS A 14 -10.69 -12.77 9.79
CA HIS A 14 -9.49 -12.26 10.45
C HIS A 14 -8.81 -13.32 11.33
N VAL A 15 -9.57 -14.00 12.20
CA VAL A 15 -9.02 -15.01 13.12
C VAL A 15 -8.38 -16.16 12.35
N VAL A 16 -9.05 -16.64 11.29
CA VAL A 16 -8.52 -17.72 10.46
C VAL A 16 -7.26 -17.28 9.73
N MET A 17 -7.24 -16.07 9.15
CA MET A 17 -6.05 -15.51 8.49
C MET A 17 -4.86 -15.39 9.46
N ARG A 18 -5.10 -14.87 10.67
CA ARG A 18 -4.05 -14.76 11.69
C ARG A 18 -3.49 -16.12 12.07
N ARG A 19 -4.34 -17.15 12.18
CA ARG A 19 -3.94 -18.50 12.58
C ARG A 19 -3.19 -19.25 11.47
N LYS A 20 -3.63 -19.13 10.22
CA LYS A 20 -3.15 -19.97 9.11
C LYS A 20 -1.95 -19.36 8.38
N ILE A 21 -1.98 -18.04 8.14
CA ILE A 21 -0.96 -17.33 7.36
C ILE A 21 -0.24 -16.24 8.15
N GLY A 22 -0.56 -16.09 9.45
CA GLY A 22 0.07 -15.09 10.32
C GLY A 22 -0.34 -13.64 10.01
N ARG A 23 -1.32 -13.43 9.12
CA ARG A 23 -1.71 -12.09 8.64
C ARG A 23 -2.80 -11.49 9.51
N VAL A 24 -2.52 -10.32 10.07
CA VAL A 24 -3.46 -9.52 10.85
C VAL A 24 -4.14 -8.52 9.91
N THR A 25 -5.47 -8.50 9.90
CA THR A 25 -6.30 -7.61 9.06
C THR A 25 -7.23 -6.75 9.92
N ASP A 26 -7.65 -5.59 9.43
CA ASP A 26 -8.55 -4.73 10.19
C ASP A 26 -10.02 -5.13 9.95
N VAL A 27 -10.71 -5.53 11.01
CA VAL A 27 -12.10 -6.01 10.94
C VAL A 27 -13.08 -4.87 10.67
N GLU A 28 -12.88 -3.70 11.28
CA GLU A 28 -13.76 -2.56 11.08
C GLU A 28 -13.65 -2.04 9.66
N TRP A 29 -12.43 -1.98 9.12
CA TRP A 29 -12.20 -1.52 7.77
C TRP A 29 -12.75 -2.49 6.71
N MET A 30 -12.75 -3.80 6.97
CA MET A 30 -13.41 -4.79 6.11
C MET A 30 -14.91 -4.54 5.97
N VAL A 31 -15.58 -4.06 7.01
CA VAL A 31 -17.03 -3.77 6.93
C VAL A 31 -17.31 -2.39 6.35
N ARG A 32 -16.42 -1.41 6.57
CA ARG A 32 -16.61 -0.02 6.13
C ARG A 32 -16.23 0.24 4.67
N SER A 33 -15.31 -0.53 4.08
CA SER A 33 -14.89 -0.38 2.67
C SER A 33 -15.03 -1.70 1.91
N GLN A 34 -15.80 -1.68 0.83
CA GLN A 34 -15.97 -2.84 -0.05
C GLN A 34 -14.70 -3.16 -0.85
N GLU A 35 -13.92 -2.13 -1.18
CA GLU A 35 -12.66 -2.24 -1.92
C GLU A 35 -11.61 -2.97 -1.07
N TYR A 36 -11.52 -2.61 0.20
CA TYR A 36 -10.64 -3.32 1.13
C TYR A 36 -11.10 -4.76 1.37
N ALA A 37 -12.41 -4.97 1.58
CA ALA A 37 -12.96 -6.31 1.72
C ALA A 37 -12.63 -7.20 0.51
N ARG A 38 -12.76 -6.67 -0.72
CA ARG A 38 -12.39 -7.35 -1.97
C ARG A 38 -10.94 -7.79 -1.97
N GLU A 39 -10.02 -6.90 -1.60
CA GLU A 39 -8.61 -7.25 -1.58
C GLU A 39 -8.28 -8.30 -0.51
N ILE A 40 -8.88 -8.20 0.67
CA ILE A 40 -8.69 -9.22 1.71
C ILE A 40 -9.26 -10.57 1.27
N ILE A 41 -10.44 -10.60 0.65
CA ILE A 41 -11.04 -11.82 0.08
C ILE A 41 -10.14 -12.40 -1.03
N ARG A 42 -9.61 -11.57 -1.92
CA ARG A 42 -8.68 -12.00 -2.98
C ARG A 42 -7.42 -12.63 -2.39
N VAL A 43 -6.83 -12.01 -1.37
CA VAL A 43 -5.67 -12.56 -0.67
C VAL A 43 -6.01 -13.88 0.01
N ALA A 44 -7.15 -13.96 0.71
CA ALA A 44 -7.60 -15.17 1.37
C ALA A 44 -7.81 -16.35 0.39
N LEU A 45 -8.33 -16.08 -0.81
CA LEU A 45 -8.54 -17.08 -1.85
C LEU A 45 -7.27 -17.45 -2.64
N ALA A 46 -6.24 -16.60 -2.60
CA ALA A 46 -4.97 -16.88 -3.28
C ALA A 46 -4.11 -17.92 -2.55
N GLU A 47 -4.34 -18.11 -1.25
CA GLU A 47 -3.59 -19.06 -0.44
C GLU A 47 -4.07 -20.50 -0.71
N PRO A 48 -3.19 -21.40 -1.17
CA PRO A 48 -3.54 -22.79 -1.38
C PRO A 48 -3.73 -23.51 -0.03
N ASP A 49 -4.46 -24.63 -0.05
CA ASP A 49 -4.62 -25.55 1.09
C ASP A 49 -5.32 -24.97 2.34
N GLN A 50 -6.16 -23.93 2.20
CA GLN A 50 -6.94 -23.36 3.30
C GLN A 50 -8.46 -23.31 3.00
N PRO A 51 -9.14 -24.47 2.90
CA PRO A 51 -10.57 -24.52 2.57
C PRO A 51 -11.45 -23.77 3.57
N GLU A 52 -11.15 -23.87 4.87
CA GLU A 52 -11.86 -23.13 5.92
C GLU A 52 -11.79 -21.61 5.71
N MET A 53 -10.62 -21.10 5.31
CA MET A 53 -10.42 -19.67 5.03
C MET A 53 -11.19 -19.24 3.78
N HIS A 54 -11.21 -20.09 2.75
CA HIS A 54 -11.96 -19.84 1.52
C HIS A 54 -13.47 -19.79 1.79
N ASP A 55 -14.00 -20.67 2.62
CA ASP A 55 -15.41 -20.69 3.00
C ASP A 55 -15.84 -19.38 3.68
N TRP A 56 -15.03 -18.88 4.62
CA TRP A 56 -15.30 -17.61 5.29
C TRP A 56 -15.16 -16.42 4.33
N ALA A 57 -14.18 -16.44 3.44
CA ALA A 57 -14.01 -15.41 2.42
C ALA A 57 -15.22 -15.34 1.48
N ARG A 58 -15.77 -16.48 1.06
CA ARG A 58 -16.98 -16.56 0.21
C ARG A 58 -18.24 -16.09 0.94
N LYS A 59 -18.40 -16.45 2.22
CA LYS A 59 -19.51 -15.95 3.05
C LYS A 59 -19.45 -14.44 3.23
N LEU A 60 -18.25 -13.91 3.47
CA LEU A 60 -18.03 -12.47 3.58
C LEU A 60 -18.28 -11.77 2.24
N GLU A 61 -17.84 -12.36 1.13
CA GLU A 61 -18.09 -11.87 -0.23
C GLU A 61 -19.60 -11.73 -0.48
N ALA A 62 -20.39 -12.77 -0.23
CA ALA A 62 -21.84 -12.75 -0.40
C ALA A 62 -22.56 -11.72 0.50
N ALA A 63 -21.99 -11.42 1.68
CA ALA A 63 -22.57 -10.49 2.63
C ALA A 63 -22.25 -9.01 2.34
N LEU A 64 -21.06 -8.72 1.78
CA LEU A 64 -20.54 -7.37 1.58
C LEU A 64 -20.59 -6.90 0.13
N LEU A 65 -20.47 -7.82 -0.83
CA LEU A 65 -20.44 -7.50 -2.24
C LEU A 65 -21.75 -7.93 -2.88
N PRO A 66 -22.64 -7.00 -3.25
CA PRO A 66 -23.72 -7.35 -4.17
C PRO A 66 -23.10 -7.88 -5.48
N PRO A 67 -23.73 -8.87 -6.14
CA PRO A 67 -23.24 -9.37 -7.41
C PRO A 67 -23.20 -8.20 -8.38
N VAL A 68 -21.98 -7.76 -8.71
CA VAL A 68 -21.82 -6.71 -9.71
C VAL A 68 -22.29 -7.34 -11.03
N ALA A 69 -23.46 -6.93 -11.51
CA ALA A 69 -23.82 -7.16 -12.90
C ALA A 69 -22.65 -6.61 -13.72
N THR A 70 -22.04 -7.46 -14.54
CA THR A 70 -20.74 -7.19 -15.16
C THR A 70 -20.82 -6.00 -16.12
N ALA A 71 -20.71 -4.78 -15.59
CA ALA A 71 -20.34 -3.63 -16.37
C ALA A 71 -18.83 -3.73 -16.55
N ARG A 72 -18.42 -4.48 -17.57
CA ARG A 72 -17.06 -4.51 -18.08
C ARG A 72 -16.66 -3.09 -18.46
N THR A 73 -16.04 -2.37 -17.54
CA THR A 73 -15.33 -1.13 -17.83
C THR A 73 -13.99 -1.23 -17.17
N ALA A 74 -12.99 -1.56 -17.99
CA ALA A 74 -11.61 -1.23 -17.69
C ALA A 74 -11.57 0.24 -17.26
N ARG A 75 -10.93 0.54 -16.12
CA ARG A 75 -10.06 1.71 -15.92
C ARG A 75 -9.52 1.77 -14.49
N THR A 76 -8.20 1.95 -14.47
CA THR A 76 -7.39 2.71 -13.51
C THR A 76 -7.39 2.24 -12.06
N VAL A 77 -6.33 1.48 -11.74
CA VAL A 77 -5.56 1.59 -10.49
C VAL A 77 -5.57 3.04 -9.99
N ASP A 78 -6.40 3.32 -8.99
CA ASP A 78 -6.48 4.61 -8.31
C ASP A 78 -5.35 4.62 -7.27
N ALA A 79 -4.27 5.31 -7.64
CA ALA A 79 -3.20 5.69 -6.76
C ALA A 79 -3.74 6.57 -5.61
N ARG A 80 -4.07 5.95 -4.47
CA ARG A 80 -4.45 6.67 -3.24
C ARG A 80 -3.62 6.30 -2.03
N ASP A 81 -2.35 6.00 -2.24
CA ASP A 81 -1.36 5.93 -1.17
C ASP A 81 -0.02 6.55 -1.60
N SER A 82 -0.04 7.80 -2.04
CA SER A 82 1.18 8.58 -2.37
C SER A 82 1.03 10.06 -2.03
N ARG A 83 0.36 10.39 -0.92
CA ARG A 83 0.34 11.75 -0.34
C ARG A 83 1.32 11.89 0.84
N HIS A 84 2.50 11.28 0.71
CA HIS A 84 3.67 11.59 1.53
C HIS A 84 4.94 11.37 0.70
N SER A 85 5.12 12.21 -0.33
CA SER A 85 6.45 12.47 -0.91
C SER A 85 6.43 13.84 -1.60
N GLU A 86 6.12 14.87 -0.81
CA GLU A 86 6.46 16.26 -1.15
C GLU A 86 7.81 16.58 -0.51
N PHE A 87 8.88 16.06 -1.11
CA PHE A 87 10.17 16.73 -1.02
C PHE A 87 10.69 16.93 -2.43
N ALA A 88 10.40 18.13 -2.92
CA ALA A 88 10.54 18.57 -4.28
C ALA A 88 11.97 18.44 -4.79
N ASP A 89 12.05 17.72 -5.90
CA ASP A 89 13.06 17.79 -6.93
C ASP A 89 13.34 19.26 -7.32
N SER A 90 14.35 19.86 -6.70
CA SER A 90 14.82 21.22 -6.99
C SER A 90 16.07 21.22 -7.89
N ARG A 91 16.23 20.24 -8.78
CA ARG A 91 17.44 20.16 -9.64
C ARG A 91 17.20 20.34 -11.14
N GLN A 92 16.01 20.79 -11.55
CA GLN A 92 15.69 20.97 -12.97
C GLN A 92 15.38 22.41 -13.42
N ALA A 93 15.79 23.43 -12.65
CA ALA A 93 15.68 24.84 -13.07
C ALA A 93 16.97 25.43 -13.68
N SER A 94 17.80 24.62 -14.37
CA SER A 94 19.04 25.14 -14.96
C SER A 94 19.44 24.44 -16.25
N ARG A 95 18.58 24.48 -17.27
CA ARG A 95 18.98 24.20 -18.67
C ARG A 95 18.11 24.97 -19.67
N SER A 96 18.38 26.26 -19.85
CA SER A 96 18.31 26.90 -21.17
C SER A 96 18.88 28.31 -21.08
N GLY A 97 19.93 28.58 -21.85
CA GLY A 97 20.63 29.87 -21.85
C GLY A 97 22.07 29.71 -22.36
N ILE A 98 22.19 29.35 -23.63
CA ILE A 98 23.42 29.47 -24.41
C ILE A 98 23.70 30.95 -24.67
N ASP A 99 24.81 31.48 -24.15
CA ASP A 99 25.64 32.47 -24.85
C ASP A 99 27.00 32.61 -24.16
N ALA A 100 28.03 32.75 -24.98
CA ALA A 100 29.44 32.65 -24.63
C ALA A 100 29.99 33.91 -23.94
N VAL A 101 30.94 33.75 -23.00
CA VAL A 101 32.36 34.18 -23.13
C VAL A 101 33.15 33.84 -21.84
N ALA A 102 34.37 33.33 -21.98
CA ALA A 102 35.36 33.09 -20.91
C ALA A 102 36.08 34.42 -20.52
N PRO A 103 36.95 34.53 -19.46
CA PRO A 103 38.00 33.57 -19.06
C PRO A 103 38.24 33.36 -17.54
N ALA A 104 39.05 32.35 -17.23
CA ALA A 104 39.55 31.95 -15.89
C ALA A 104 40.64 32.91 -15.33
N PRO A 105 40.99 32.83 -14.02
CA PRO A 105 42.02 31.87 -13.58
C PRO A 105 41.80 31.19 -12.18
N THR A 106 42.47 30.04 -12.02
CA THR A 106 42.69 29.09 -10.90
C THR A 106 43.42 29.67 -9.66
N PRO A 107 43.82 28.93 -8.57
CA PRO A 107 43.40 27.64 -7.92
C PRO A 107 43.36 27.60 -6.33
N ALA A 108 42.59 26.66 -5.72
CA ALA A 108 42.76 25.89 -4.44
C ALA A 108 43.04 26.60 -3.05
N PRO A 109 42.89 25.99 -1.82
CA PRO A 109 42.80 24.55 -1.45
C PRO A 109 41.84 24.08 -0.29
N ALA A 110 41.49 22.78 -0.32
CA ALA A 110 41.36 21.77 0.77
C ALA A 110 40.29 21.82 1.92
N PRO A 111 39.99 20.65 2.58
CA PRO A 111 38.69 20.27 3.16
C PRO A 111 38.64 20.11 4.69
N ALA A 112 37.42 20.01 5.28
CA ALA A 112 37.21 19.37 6.59
C ALA A 112 35.77 18.83 6.79
N PRO A 113 35.58 17.76 7.59
CA PRO A 113 34.39 16.91 7.63
C PRO A 113 33.41 17.34 8.73
N ARG A 114 32.10 17.09 8.53
CA ARG A 114 31.14 17.01 9.65
C ARG A 114 30.58 15.59 9.74
N THR A 115 31.24 14.84 10.61
CA THR A 115 30.80 13.60 11.23
C THR A 115 29.56 13.79 12.11
N ALA A 116 28.87 12.66 12.33
CA ALA A 116 27.78 12.39 13.28
C ALA A 116 26.37 12.83 12.82
N ALA A 117 25.32 12.00 12.86
CA ALA A 117 25.07 10.73 13.54
C ALA A 117 24.04 9.94 12.69
N ALA A 118 24.20 8.66 12.40
CA ALA A 118 23.69 7.54 13.23
C ALA A 118 22.23 7.77 13.69
N ARG A 119 21.27 6.86 13.59
CA ARG A 119 21.16 5.43 13.25
C ARG A 119 19.67 5.10 13.43
N TYR A 120 19.02 4.39 12.51
CA TYR A 120 17.87 3.49 12.81
C TYR A 120 17.66 2.60 11.57
N VAL A 121 18.34 1.45 11.43
CA VAL A 121 18.13 0.13 12.08
C VAL A 121 16.70 -0.37 11.96
N GLY A 122 16.54 -1.49 11.23
CA GLY A 122 15.34 -2.30 11.36
C GLY A 122 14.94 -3.09 10.13
N SER A 123 15.88 -3.73 9.43
CA SER A 123 15.56 -4.80 8.50
C SER A 123 14.88 -5.95 9.27
N LEU A 124 13.58 -6.14 9.06
CA LEU A 124 12.85 -7.24 9.67
C LEU A 124 12.96 -8.46 8.73
N ARG A 125 13.69 -9.47 9.19
CA ARG A 125 13.54 -10.87 8.78
C ARG A 125 12.57 -11.54 9.73
#